data_AF-A0A0C2ZQC2-F1
#
_entry.id   AF-A0A0C2ZQC2-F1
#
_cell.length_a   1.000
_cell.length_b   1.000
_cell.length_c   1.000
_cell.angle_alpha   90.00
_cell.angle_beta   90.00
_cell.angle_gamma   90.00
#
_symmetry.space_group_name_H-M   'P 1'
#
loop_
_entity.id
_entity.type
_entity.pdbx_description
1 polymer ?
#
loop_
_entity_poly.entity_id
_entity_poly.type
_entity_poly.pdbx_seq_one_letter_code
_entity_poly.pdbx_strand_id
1 'polypeptide(L)'
;MAGRSQSNLYDPNTGQAHSILPLPLSTSSQPPSPGSSQGTLREHYMRAYHLFYPHIKARHDWDIVVLATRSFTDGDFYAHSDEILECHFSDFPSEQVKDGSARMQLLRQATEFLDTRDTPTGAKPCPGEDDGHIRPIPNSDYSLRLWGKGLELKREYCLDFVHSATGEPVNSPFEFELWAVPSTSAPWLPGAVKSRIYSLEKSFGIPQEDIMPGEEKFVLLEGTACLLVRPGMRSVHFEVPIRLPLDLNRNLGDVDQIKFN
;
A
#
# COMPACT_ATOMS: atom_id res chain seq x y z
N MET A 1 -53.15 -9.33 12.64
CA MET A 1 -51.85 -9.89 12.23
C MET A 1 -50.85 -8.76 12.16
N ALA A 2 -50.11 -8.55 13.23
CA ALA A 2 -49.11 -7.49 13.36
C ALA A 2 -47.79 -8.17 13.77
N GLY A 3 -46.75 -7.95 12.98
CA GLY A 3 -45.44 -8.55 13.15
C GLY A 3 -44.49 -7.63 13.90
N ARG A 4 -43.56 -8.29 14.62
CA ARG A 4 -42.19 -7.90 14.99
C ARG A 4 -41.95 -6.54 15.66
N SER A 5 -41.45 -6.61 16.89
CA SER A 5 -40.27 -5.83 17.28
C SER A 5 -39.48 -6.62 18.32
N GLN A 6 -38.34 -7.17 17.92
CA GLN A 6 -37.28 -7.63 18.83
C GLN A 6 -36.09 -6.71 18.59
N SER A 7 -35.78 -5.94 19.63
CA SER A 7 -34.60 -5.11 19.78
C SER A 7 -33.37 -5.98 19.99
N ASN A 8 -32.41 -5.95 19.08
CA ASN A 8 -31.05 -6.36 19.35
C ASN A 8 -30.21 -5.10 19.54
N LEU A 9 -29.81 -4.84 20.79
CA LEU A 9 -28.66 -4.00 21.09
C LEU A 9 -27.41 -4.71 20.56
N TYR A 10 -26.64 -4.02 19.72
CA TYR A 10 -25.28 -4.42 19.38
C TYR A 10 -24.35 -3.49 20.15
N ASP A 11 -23.57 -4.07 21.04
CA ASP A 11 -22.53 -3.43 21.84
C ASP A 11 -21.20 -3.60 21.10
N PRO A 12 -20.58 -2.54 20.55
CA PRO A 12 -19.33 -2.67 19.81
C PRO A 12 -18.16 -2.37 20.75
N ASN A 13 -17.87 -3.27 21.67
CA ASN A 13 -16.61 -3.25 22.41
C ASN A 13 -16.22 -4.66 22.82
N THR A 14 -15.57 -5.40 21.91
CA THR A 14 -14.76 -6.55 22.30
C THR A 14 -13.69 -6.84 21.24
N GLY A 15 -12.44 -6.52 21.59
CA GLY A 15 -11.22 -7.18 21.10
C GLY A 15 -10.90 -7.07 19.61
N GLN A 16 -10.28 -5.96 19.19
CA GLN A 16 -9.46 -5.97 17.98
C GLN A 16 -8.19 -6.79 18.24
N ALA A 17 -8.17 -8.02 17.75
CA ALA A 17 -6.92 -8.72 17.51
C ALA A 17 -6.18 -7.95 16.41
N HIS A 18 -4.98 -7.44 16.72
CA HIS A 18 -4.07 -6.91 15.72
C HIS A 18 -3.80 -8.03 14.71
N SER A 19 -4.33 -7.87 13.50
CA SER A 19 -4.07 -8.80 12.39
C SER A 19 -2.62 -8.62 11.99
N ILE A 20 -1.73 -9.42 12.57
CA ILE A 20 -0.34 -9.56 12.11
C ILE A 20 -0.44 -10.17 10.72
N LEU A 21 -0.08 -9.39 9.69
CA LEU A 21 -0.08 -9.87 8.31
C LEU A 21 0.89 -11.06 8.22
N PRO A 22 0.47 -12.20 7.65
CA PRO A 22 1.42 -13.28 7.37
C PRO A 22 2.49 -12.75 6.42
N LEU A 23 3.76 -13.09 6.69
CA LEU A 23 4.85 -12.87 5.75
C LEU A 23 4.41 -13.42 4.38
N PRO A 24 4.38 -12.61 3.30
CA PRO A 24 4.03 -13.13 1.99
C PRO A 24 5.09 -14.16 1.58
N LEU A 25 4.67 -15.43 1.51
CA LEU A 25 5.42 -16.51 0.88
C LEU A 25 5.48 -16.24 -0.63
N SER A 26 6.38 -15.35 -1.05
CA SER A 26 6.61 -15.03 -2.46
C SER A 26 7.56 -16.06 -3.06
N THR A 27 7.02 -17.14 -3.63
CA THR A 27 7.73 -17.92 -4.65
C THR A 27 7.52 -17.27 -6.01
N SER A 28 8.34 -16.27 -6.35
CA SER A 28 8.44 -15.77 -7.74
C SER A 28 9.90 -15.69 -8.13
N SER A 29 10.42 -16.80 -8.66
CA SER A 29 11.68 -16.85 -9.37
C SER A 29 11.43 -16.43 -10.83
N GLN A 30 11.30 -15.13 -11.10
CA GLN A 30 11.43 -14.61 -12.46
C GLN A 30 12.77 -13.88 -12.63
N PRO A 31 13.49 -14.12 -13.74
CA PRO A 31 14.72 -13.39 -14.03
C PRO A 31 14.41 -11.90 -14.28
N PRO A 32 15.32 -11.00 -13.91
CA PRO A 32 15.10 -9.57 -14.01
C PRO A 32 14.89 -9.15 -15.47
N SER A 33 13.83 -8.39 -15.72
CA SER A 33 13.64 -7.71 -17.00
C SER A 33 14.77 -6.69 -17.18
N PRO A 34 15.45 -6.68 -18.34
CA PRO A 34 16.56 -5.76 -18.58
C PRO A 34 15.98 -4.35 -18.80
N GLY A 35 16.09 -3.50 -17.78
CA GLY A 35 15.79 -2.07 -17.90
C GLY A 35 15.20 -1.37 -16.67
N SER A 36 14.73 -2.10 -15.65
CA SER A 36 14.21 -1.45 -14.43
C SER A 36 15.29 -1.34 -13.36
N SER A 37 15.59 -0.11 -12.95
CA SER A 37 16.42 0.21 -11.79
C SER A 37 15.66 -0.07 -10.48
N GLN A 38 14.95 -1.20 -10.39
CA GLN A 38 14.24 -1.57 -9.16
C GLN A 38 15.27 -1.94 -8.10
N GLY A 39 15.24 -1.17 -7.01
CA GLY A 39 16.01 -1.43 -5.80
C GLY A 39 15.54 -2.72 -5.12
N THR A 40 16.20 -3.07 -4.03
CA THR A 40 15.73 -4.15 -3.15
C THR A 40 14.70 -3.64 -2.15
N LEU A 41 13.79 -4.50 -1.68
CA LEU A 41 12.86 -4.13 -0.59
C LEU A 41 13.62 -3.62 0.64
N ARG A 42 14.82 -4.17 0.89
CA ARG A 42 15.77 -3.69 1.88
C ARG A 42 16.04 -2.20 1.78
N GLU A 43 16.41 -1.70 0.60
CA GLU A 43 16.71 -0.29 0.39
C GLU A 43 15.50 0.61 0.67
N HIS A 44 14.32 0.19 0.22
CA HIS A 44 13.07 0.91 0.45
C HIS A 44 12.70 0.97 1.94
N TYR A 45 12.71 -0.17 2.63
CA TYR A 45 12.34 -0.25 4.05
C TYR A 45 13.39 0.38 4.96
N MET A 46 14.67 0.27 4.62
CA MET A 46 15.72 0.99 5.33
C MET A 46 15.49 2.49 5.27
N ARG A 47 15.20 3.05 4.10
CA ARG A 47 14.90 4.48 3.97
C ARG A 47 13.67 4.87 4.79
N ALA A 48 12.61 4.07 4.70
CA ALA A 48 11.39 4.32 5.46
C ALA A 48 11.68 4.34 6.97
N TYR A 49 12.27 3.29 7.54
CA TYR A 49 12.45 3.29 9.00
C TYR A 49 13.42 4.38 9.48
N HIS A 50 14.44 4.78 8.71
CA HIS A 50 15.28 5.91 9.12
C HIS A 50 14.50 7.22 9.19
N LEU A 51 13.43 7.35 8.41
CA LEU A 51 12.53 8.50 8.47
C LEU A 51 11.59 8.43 9.69
N PHE A 52 10.96 7.28 9.94
CA PHE A 52 9.96 7.13 11.01
C PHE A 52 10.58 6.87 12.39
N TYR A 53 11.72 6.20 12.43
CA TYR A 53 12.36 5.70 13.64
C TYR A 53 13.88 5.97 13.65
N PRO A 54 14.32 7.25 13.52
CA PRO A 54 15.74 7.59 13.36
C PRO A 54 16.63 7.18 14.55
N HIS A 55 16.03 6.90 15.70
CA HIS A 55 16.72 6.51 16.94
C HIS A 55 16.84 4.99 17.12
N ILE A 56 16.16 4.20 16.28
CA ILE A 56 16.16 2.74 16.37
C ILE A 56 17.19 2.18 15.41
N LYS A 57 18.06 1.31 15.92
CA LYS A 57 19.02 0.55 15.11
C LYS A 57 18.60 -0.91 15.03
N ALA A 58 18.22 -1.37 13.84
CA ALA A 58 17.87 -2.76 13.62
C ALA A 58 19.04 -3.71 13.99
N ARG A 59 18.76 -4.78 14.74
CA ARG A 59 19.72 -5.82 15.12
C ARG A 59 19.98 -6.80 13.97
N HIS A 60 18.93 -7.07 13.20
CA HIS A 60 18.91 -8.00 12.07
C HIS A 60 17.73 -7.69 11.15
N ASP A 61 17.66 -8.38 10.00
CA ASP A 61 16.67 -8.16 8.94
C ASP A 61 15.21 -8.25 9.41
N TRP A 62 14.93 -9.09 10.40
CA TRP A 62 13.59 -9.14 11.00
C TRP A 62 13.15 -7.81 11.60
N ASP A 63 14.05 -7.08 12.27
CA ASP A 63 13.72 -5.78 12.85
C ASP A 63 13.38 -4.77 11.74
N ILE A 64 14.03 -4.87 10.57
CA ILE A 64 13.71 -4.03 9.40
C ILE A 64 12.31 -4.35 8.88
N VAL A 65 11.93 -5.63 8.82
CA VAL A 65 10.58 -6.05 8.41
C VAL A 65 9.53 -5.53 9.38
N VAL A 66 9.75 -5.65 10.70
CA VAL A 66 8.82 -5.13 11.71
C VAL A 66 8.71 -3.62 11.64
N LEU A 67 9.81 -2.88 11.48
CA LEU A 67 9.74 -1.42 11.33
C LEU A 67 9.01 -1.00 10.04
N ALA A 68 9.07 -1.80 8.98
CA ALA A 68 8.39 -1.52 7.73
C ALA A 68 6.86 -1.62 7.83
N THR A 69 6.32 -2.43 8.75
CA THR A 69 4.86 -2.54 8.95
C THR A 69 4.26 -1.31 9.65
N ARG A 70 5.10 -0.45 10.25
CA ARG A 70 4.69 0.71 11.06
C ARG A 70 3.73 0.35 12.20
N SER A 71 3.79 -0.87 12.72
CA SER A 71 2.97 -1.30 13.86
C SER A 71 3.49 -0.83 15.22
N PHE A 72 4.74 -0.38 15.28
CA PHE A 72 5.37 0.09 16.51
C PHE A 72 5.07 1.58 16.76
N THR A 73 4.48 1.89 17.91
CA THR A 73 4.11 3.26 18.31
C THR A 73 5.11 3.86 19.29
N ASP A 74 5.44 3.14 20.36
CA ASP A 74 6.25 3.61 21.47
C ASP A 74 6.75 2.45 22.36
N GLY A 75 7.72 2.74 23.23
CA GLY A 75 8.27 1.78 24.20
C GLY A 75 9.56 1.09 23.76
N ASP A 76 9.77 -0.15 24.21
CA ASP A 76 10.93 -0.96 23.84
C ASP A 76 10.66 -1.71 22.53
N PHE A 77 11.17 -1.16 21.43
CA PHE A 77 11.04 -1.75 20.11
C PHE A 77 11.59 -3.18 20.04
N TYR A 78 12.69 -3.48 20.74
CA TYR A 78 13.31 -4.79 20.63
C TYR A 78 12.44 -5.86 21.31
N ALA A 79 11.84 -5.53 22.45
CA ALA A 79 10.86 -6.39 23.10
C ALA A 79 9.62 -6.60 22.20
N HIS A 80 9.08 -5.54 21.59
CA HIS A 80 7.96 -5.63 20.65
C HIS A 80 8.29 -6.49 19.43
N SER A 81 9.47 -6.29 18.84
CA SER A 81 9.94 -7.06 17.68
C SER A 81 10.14 -8.54 18.01
N ASP A 82 10.60 -8.85 19.23
CA ASP A 82 10.76 -10.23 19.71
C ASP A 82 9.38 -10.87 19.98
N GLU A 83 8.42 -10.13 20.53
CA GLU A 83 7.03 -10.61 20.73
C GLU A 83 6.35 -10.94 19.39
N ILE A 84 6.49 -10.11 18.36
CA ILE A 84 5.96 -10.42 17.02
C ILE A 84 6.64 -11.65 16.44
N LEU A 85 7.96 -11.80 16.62
CA LEU A 85 8.69 -12.99 16.17
C LEU A 85 8.16 -14.25 16.85
N GLU A 86 7.94 -14.20 18.16
CA GLU A 86 7.38 -15.29 18.95
C GLU A 86 5.95 -15.63 18.55
N CYS A 87 5.13 -14.63 18.18
CA CYS A 87 3.79 -14.88 17.63
C CYS A 87 3.84 -15.78 16.39
N HIS A 88 4.88 -15.70 15.56
CA HIS A 88 5.05 -16.57 14.40
C HIS A 88 5.53 -17.99 14.75
N PHE A 89 5.94 -18.28 15.98
CA PHE A 89 6.34 -19.63 16.36
C PHE A 89 5.17 -20.62 16.37
N SER A 90 3.92 -20.14 16.43
CA SER A 90 2.74 -21.00 16.28
C SER A 90 2.65 -21.68 14.92
N ASP A 91 3.35 -21.14 13.91
CA ASP A 91 3.38 -21.68 12.55
C ASP A 91 4.36 -22.87 12.42
N PHE A 92 5.13 -23.18 13.47
CA PHE A 92 6.18 -24.17 13.46
C PHE A 92 5.90 -25.35 14.42
N PRO A 93 6.41 -26.56 14.12
CA PRO A 93 6.39 -27.67 15.06
C PRO A 93 7.13 -27.33 16.36
N SER A 94 6.58 -27.75 17.51
CA SER A 94 7.16 -27.42 18.83
C SER A 94 8.63 -27.82 19.00
N GLU A 95 9.09 -28.89 18.34
CA GLU A 95 10.49 -29.30 18.38
C GLU A 95 11.42 -28.29 17.67
N GLN A 96 10.96 -27.68 16.57
CA GLN A 96 11.71 -26.63 15.86
C GLN A 96 11.77 -25.33 16.66
N VAL A 97 10.76 -25.06 17.48
CA VAL A 97 10.77 -23.93 18.41
C VAL A 97 11.79 -24.18 19.52
N LYS A 98 11.80 -25.38 20.11
CA LYS A 98 12.73 -25.75 21.20
C LYS A 98 14.20 -25.79 20.78
N ASP A 99 14.49 -26.31 19.59
CA ASP A 99 15.86 -26.41 19.09
C ASP A 99 16.39 -25.11 18.43
N GLY A 100 15.53 -24.08 18.32
CA GLY A 100 15.85 -22.77 17.76
C GLY A 100 15.83 -22.70 16.24
N SER A 101 15.54 -23.79 15.52
CA SER A 101 15.48 -23.82 14.06
C SER A 101 14.35 -22.96 13.48
N ALA A 102 13.20 -22.87 14.16
CA ALA A 102 12.11 -21.97 13.76
C ALA A 102 12.57 -20.51 13.71
N ARG A 103 13.30 -20.06 14.73
CA ARG A 103 13.87 -18.70 14.78
C ARG A 103 14.86 -18.48 13.63
N MET A 104 15.77 -19.42 13.39
CA MET A 104 16.73 -19.31 12.28
C MET A 104 16.02 -19.23 10.92
N GLN A 105 14.95 -20.01 10.74
CA GLN A 105 14.18 -20.01 9.51
C GLN A 105 13.45 -18.68 9.28
N LEU A 106 12.81 -18.10 10.30
CA LEU A 106 12.17 -16.78 10.21
C LEU A 106 13.17 -15.66 9.88
N LEU A 107 14.33 -15.65 10.54
CA LEU A 107 15.38 -14.67 10.23
C LEU A 107 15.87 -14.80 8.79
N ARG A 108 16.05 -16.04 8.30
CA ARG A 108 16.43 -16.29 6.91
C ARG A 108 15.35 -15.83 5.93
N GLN A 109 14.08 -16.11 6.21
CA GLN A 109 12.96 -15.67 5.38
C GLN A 109 12.89 -14.14 5.32
N ALA A 110 13.16 -13.44 6.42
CA ALA A 110 13.25 -11.98 6.43
C ALA A 110 14.36 -11.48 5.49
N THR A 111 15.55 -12.11 5.52
CA THR A 111 16.64 -11.78 4.60
C THR A 111 16.24 -12.00 3.14
N GLU A 112 15.70 -13.18 2.81
CA GLU A 112 15.27 -13.52 1.45
C GLU A 112 14.18 -12.55 0.94
N PHE A 113 13.24 -12.18 1.81
CA PHE A 113 12.21 -11.19 1.50
C PHE A 113 12.82 -9.81 1.22
N LEU A 114 13.70 -9.31 2.09
CA LEU A 114 14.33 -8.00 1.91
C LEU A 114 15.23 -7.93 0.68
N ASP A 115 15.85 -9.03 0.28
CA ASP A 115 16.70 -9.11 -0.92
C ASP A 115 15.90 -9.22 -2.23
N THR A 116 14.57 -9.38 -2.13
CA THR A 116 13.68 -9.35 -3.30
C THR A 116 13.73 -7.99 -3.97
N ARG A 117 13.85 -7.99 -5.31
CA ARG A 117 13.76 -6.79 -6.14
C ARG A 117 12.29 -6.55 -6.48
N ASP A 118 11.65 -5.72 -5.66
CA ASP A 118 10.28 -5.28 -5.85
C ASP A 118 10.15 -3.84 -5.34
N THR A 119 9.11 -3.14 -5.79
CA THR A 119 8.73 -1.83 -5.26
C THR A 119 7.55 -2.02 -4.31
N PRO A 120 7.69 -1.65 -3.02
CA PRO A 120 6.58 -1.74 -2.09
C PRO A 120 5.50 -0.74 -2.49
N THR A 121 4.24 -1.16 -2.46
CA THR A 121 3.10 -0.29 -2.75
C THR A 121 3.12 0.90 -1.78
N GLY A 122 2.97 2.11 -2.32
CA GLY A 122 3.05 3.35 -1.55
C GLY A 122 4.46 3.91 -1.35
N ALA A 123 5.53 3.24 -1.80
CA ALA A 123 6.85 3.86 -1.80
C ALA A 123 6.85 5.12 -2.66
N LYS A 124 7.16 6.27 -2.06
CA LYS A 124 7.24 7.55 -2.79
C LYS A 124 8.51 7.58 -3.65
N PRO A 125 8.46 8.23 -4.83
CA PRO A 125 9.65 8.39 -5.67
C PRO A 125 10.74 9.17 -4.93
N CYS A 126 12.00 8.84 -5.20
CA CYS A 126 13.12 9.63 -4.71
C CYS A 126 13.12 11.02 -5.35
N PRO A 127 13.64 12.06 -4.67
CA PRO A 127 13.93 13.33 -5.32
C PRO A 127 14.79 13.12 -6.58
N GLY A 128 14.31 13.61 -7.73
CA GLY A 128 14.99 13.46 -9.02
C GLY A 128 14.59 12.22 -9.84
N GLU A 129 13.75 11.33 -9.32
CA GLU A 129 13.15 10.26 -10.13
C GLU A 129 12.03 10.80 -11.02
N ASP A 130 12.14 10.55 -12.33
CA ASP A 130 11.14 10.91 -13.33
C ASP A 130 10.03 9.83 -13.44
N ASP A 131 9.24 9.69 -12.38
CA ASP A 131 8.04 8.83 -12.33
C ASP A 131 6.76 9.61 -11.95
N GLY A 132 6.92 10.81 -11.40
CA GLY A 132 5.80 11.61 -10.92
C GLY A 132 5.10 12.39 -12.03
N HIS A 133 3.86 12.04 -12.33
CA HIS A 133 2.96 12.86 -13.16
C HIS A 133 2.18 13.84 -12.29
N ILE A 134 2.46 15.14 -12.42
CA ILE A 134 1.81 16.19 -11.64
C ILE A 134 0.73 16.88 -12.47
N ARG A 135 -0.48 17.02 -11.92
CA ARG A 135 -1.60 17.74 -12.53
C ARG A 135 -2.23 18.73 -11.55
N PRO A 136 -2.37 20.02 -11.92
CA PRO A 136 -2.93 21.03 -11.03
C PRO A 136 -4.42 20.78 -10.76
N ILE A 137 -4.82 20.99 -9.51
CA ILE A 137 -6.24 21.00 -9.14
C ILE A 137 -6.80 22.39 -9.50
N PRO A 138 -7.87 22.50 -10.31
CA PRO A 138 -8.38 23.81 -10.73
C PRO A 138 -8.81 24.68 -9.57
N ASN A 139 -8.38 25.95 -9.54
CA ASN A 139 -8.66 26.91 -8.45
C ASN A 139 -8.15 26.44 -7.08
N SER A 140 -6.94 25.90 -7.03
CA SER A 140 -6.31 25.39 -5.81
C SER A 140 -4.80 25.63 -5.88
N ASP A 141 -4.17 25.85 -4.73
CA ASP A 141 -2.71 25.95 -4.59
C ASP A 141 -2.01 24.58 -4.62
N TYR A 142 -2.78 23.52 -4.83
CA TYR A 142 -2.33 22.13 -4.77
C TYR A 142 -2.52 21.41 -6.11
N SER A 143 -1.69 20.40 -6.31
CA SER A 143 -1.70 19.49 -7.45
C SER A 143 -1.83 18.05 -6.98
N LEU A 144 -2.37 17.20 -7.85
CA LEU A 144 -2.29 15.75 -7.70
C LEU A 144 -0.96 15.28 -8.30
N ARG A 145 -0.22 14.44 -7.59
CA ARG A 145 0.95 13.74 -8.12
C ARG A 145 0.65 12.24 -8.13
N LEU A 146 0.82 11.62 -9.29
CA LEU A 146 0.59 10.20 -9.53
C LEU A 146 1.91 9.54 -9.94
N TRP A 147 2.24 8.38 -9.38
CA TRP A 147 3.47 7.63 -9.70
C TRP A 147 3.20 6.12 -9.65
N GLY A 148 4.04 5.31 -10.28
CA GLY A 148 3.76 3.88 -10.40
C GLY A 148 4.88 3.01 -10.93
N LYS A 149 6.09 3.54 -11.17
CA LYS A 149 7.24 2.76 -11.59
C LYS A 149 7.51 1.64 -10.59
N GLY A 150 7.59 0.42 -11.10
CA GLY A 150 7.77 -0.78 -10.30
C GLY A 150 6.48 -1.40 -9.75
N LEU A 151 5.33 -0.80 -10.02
CA LEU A 151 4.01 -1.32 -9.66
C LEU A 151 3.24 -1.89 -10.88
N GLU A 152 3.92 -2.08 -12.02
CA GLU A 152 3.31 -2.57 -13.27
C GLU A 152 2.63 -3.93 -13.10
N LEU A 153 3.29 -4.84 -12.39
CA LEU A 153 2.76 -6.19 -12.15
C LEU A 153 1.52 -6.18 -11.24
N LYS A 154 1.41 -5.18 -10.37
CA LYS A 154 0.28 -4.98 -9.45
C LYS A 154 -0.86 -4.20 -10.10
N ARG A 155 -0.64 -3.59 -11.28
CA ARG A 155 -1.58 -2.68 -11.96
C ARG A 155 -2.01 -1.53 -11.04
N GLU A 156 -1.08 -1.08 -10.21
CA GLU A 156 -1.30 -0.03 -9.22
C GLU A 156 -0.56 1.25 -9.62
N TYR A 157 -1.16 2.37 -9.25
CA TYR A 157 -0.53 3.68 -9.11
C TYR A 157 -0.73 4.17 -7.69
N CYS A 158 0.20 4.98 -7.22
CA CYS A 158 0.07 5.71 -5.97
C CYS A 158 -0.17 7.19 -6.25
N LEU A 159 -0.93 7.83 -5.39
CA LEU A 159 -1.30 9.24 -5.50
C LEU A 159 -1.07 9.97 -4.18
N ASP A 160 -0.60 11.22 -4.25
CA ASP A 160 -0.60 12.17 -3.15
C ASP A 160 -0.93 13.59 -3.62
N PHE A 161 -1.07 14.49 -2.65
CA PHE A 161 -1.22 15.92 -2.89
C PHE A 161 0.14 16.60 -2.73
N VAL A 162 0.42 17.57 -3.58
CA VAL A 162 1.62 18.41 -3.49
C VAL A 162 1.25 19.88 -3.59
N HIS A 163 2.03 20.76 -2.98
CA HIS A 163 1.95 22.20 -3.28
C HIS A 163 2.34 22.44 -4.73
N SER A 164 1.50 23.18 -5.48
CA SER A 164 1.73 23.42 -6.91
C SER A 164 3.00 24.23 -7.19
N ALA A 165 3.38 25.12 -6.26
CA ALA A 165 4.55 25.98 -6.42
C ALA A 165 5.88 25.27 -6.09
N THR A 166 5.90 24.43 -5.05
CA THR A 166 7.13 23.81 -4.52
C THR A 166 7.27 22.35 -4.91
N GLY A 167 6.17 21.67 -5.25
CA GLY A 167 6.13 20.22 -5.43
C GLY A 167 6.23 19.43 -4.12
N GLU A 168 6.21 20.11 -2.96
CA GLU A 168 6.32 19.45 -1.66
C GLU A 168 5.05 18.68 -1.34
N PRO A 169 5.16 17.41 -0.89
CA PRO A 169 4.00 16.61 -0.54
C PRO A 169 3.32 17.15 0.71
N VAL A 170 1.99 17.09 0.71
CA VAL A 170 1.14 17.48 1.82
C VAL A 170 0.12 16.40 2.09
N ASN A 171 -0.18 16.17 3.37
CA ASN A 171 -1.34 15.37 3.75
C ASN A 171 -2.59 16.18 3.42
N SER A 172 -3.67 15.51 3.00
CA SER A 172 -4.97 16.05 2.59
C SER A 172 -5.27 17.36 3.33
N PRO A 173 -4.90 18.52 2.73
CA PRO A 173 -4.74 19.75 3.50
C PRO A 173 -6.08 20.45 3.80
N PHE A 174 -7.18 19.72 3.59
CA PHE A 174 -8.56 20.16 3.61
C PHE A 174 -9.52 18.96 3.64
N GLU A 175 -10.80 19.23 3.77
CA GLU A 175 -11.92 18.28 3.72
C GLU A 175 -12.16 17.68 2.31
N PHE A 176 -11.10 17.43 1.53
CA PHE A 176 -11.25 16.77 0.24
C PHE A 176 -11.56 15.29 0.45
N GLU A 177 -12.39 14.76 -0.44
CA GLU A 177 -12.70 13.35 -0.45
C GLU A 177 -12.39 12.77 -1.83
N LEU A 178 -11.64 11.68 -1.85
CA LEU A 178 -11.36 10.92 -3.05
C LEU A 178 -12.34 9.76 -3.16
N TRP A 179 -12.96 9.62 -4.33
CA TRP A 179 -13.95 8.57 -4.59
C TRP A 179 -13.60 7.82 -5.86
N ALA A 180 -13.70 6.50 -5.85
CA ALA A 180 -13.81 5.70 -7.05
C ALA A 180 -15.25 5.81 -7.56
N VAL A 181 -15.42 5.99 -8.87
CA VAL A 181 -16.71 6.11 -9.54
C VAL A 181 -16.75 5.23 -10.78
N PRO A 182 -17.94 4.88 -11.31
CA PRO A 182 -18.02 4.21 -12.60
C PRO A 182 -17.32 5.01 -13.69
N SER A 183 -16.57 4.33 -14.56
CA SER A 183 -15.97 4.98 -15.72
C SER A 183 -17.06 5.55 -16.60
N THR A 184 -16.83 6.76 -17.07
CA THR A 184 -17.71 7.43 -18.04
C THR A 184 -17.70 6.75 -19.40
N SER A 185 -16.64 5.99 -19.71
CA SER A 185 -16.50 5.25 -20.98
C SER A 185 -17.25 3.92 -20.99
N ALA A 186 -17.50 3.32 -19.82
CA ALA A 186 -18.17 2.04 -19.67
C ALA A 186 -19.06 1.98 -18.41
N PRO A 187 -20.04 2.90 -18.26
CA PRO A 187 -20.87 3.01 -17.05
C PRO A 187 -21.80 1.81 -16.81
N TRP A 188 -21.96 0.94 -17.81
CA TRP A 188 -22.79 -0.27 -17.73
C TRP A 188 -22.07 -1.47 -17.11
N LEU A 189 -20.75 -1.39 -16.83
CA LEU A 189 -20.01 -2.51 -16.25
C LEU A 189 -20.47 -2.79 -14.80
N PRO A 190 -20.92 -4.02 -14.50
CA PRO A 190 -21.32 -4.39 -13.15
C PRO A 190 -20.11 -4.36 -12.20
N GLY A 191 -20.32 -3.93 -10.95
CA GLY A 191 -19.27 -3.83 -9.92
C GLY A 191 -18.68 -2.42 -9.75
N ALA A 192 -18.97 -1.50 -10.68
CA ALA A 192 -18.64 -0.09 -10.50
C ALA A 192 -19.63 0.57 -9.51
N VAL A 193 -19.35 0.47 -8.21
CA VAL A 193 -20.09 1.20 -7.19
C VAL A 193 -19.26 2.40 -6.76
N LYS A 194 -19.89 3.56 -6.61
CA LYS A 194 -19.22 4.73 -6.03
C LYS A 194 -18.77 4.41 -4.61
N SER A 195 -17.46 4.42 -4.37
CA SER A 195 -16.86 4.11 -3.06
C SER A 195 -15.82 5.15 -2.70
N ARG A 196 -15.70 5.45 -1.40
CA ARG A 196 -14.68 6.38 -0.91
C ARG A 196 -13.33 5.66 -0.88
N ILE A 197 -12.30 6.34 -1.37
CA ILE A 197 -10.92 5.88 -1.31
C ILE A 197 -10.30 6.54 -0.08
N TYR A 198 -9.82 5.72 0.84
CA TYR A 198 -9.07 6.16 2.00
C TYR A 198 -7.58 6.12 1.69
N SER A 199 -6.80 6.93 2.40
CA SER A 199 -5.34 6.82 2.35
C SER A 199 -4.90 5.44 2.82
N LEU A 200 -3.72 5.03 2.37
CA LEU A 200 -3.12 3.76 2.75
C LEU A 200 -2.94 3.71 4.27
N GLU A 201 -2.52 4.82 4.87
CA GLU A 201 -2.37 4.99 6.31
C GLU A 201 -3.67 4.71 7.07
N LYS A 202 -4.78 5.34 6.66
CA LYS A 202 -6.10 5.10 7.27
C LYS A 202 -6.57 3.66 7.10
N SER A 203 -6.25 3.05 5.97
CA SER A 203 -6.57 1.63 5.72
C SER A 203 -5.80 0.70 6.65
N PHE A 204 -4.65 1.14 7.16
CA PHE A 204 -3.88 0.47 8.23
C PHE A 204 -4.22 0.98 9.64
N GLY A 205 -5.30 1.75 9.80
CA GLY A 205 -5.78 2.21 11.10
C GLY A 205 -5.05 3.42 11.68
N ILE A 206 -4.19 4.10 10.91
CA ILE A 206 -3.50 5.33 11.34
C ILE A 206 -4.46 6.52 11.22
N PRO A 207 -4.79 7.22 12.32
CA PRO A 207 -5.62 8.43 12.30
C PRO A 207 -5.00 9.55 11.46
N GLN A 208 -5.80 10.47 10.92
CA GLN A 208 -5.31 11.52 10.01
C GLN A 208 -4.25 12.40 10.66
N GLU A 209 -4.48 12.75 11.92
CA GLU A 209 -3.63 13.58 12.78
C GLU A 209 -2.28 12.93 13.08
N ASP A 210 -2.19 11.61 13.01
CA ASP A 210 -0.98 10.84 13.28
C ASP A 210 -0.20 10.51 12.00
N ILE A 211 -0.75 10.84 10.82
CA ILE A 211 -0.03 10.71 9.56
C ILE A 211 1.07 11.78 9.54
N MET A 212 2.33 11.35 9.43
CA MET A 212 3.47 12.26 9.31
C MET A 212 3.28 13.26 8.15
N PRO A 213 3.68 14.53 8.32
CA PRO A 213 3.51 15.55 7.28
C PRO A 213 4.08 15.11 5.93
N GLY A 214 3.24 15.16 4.90
CA GLY A 214 3.62 14.81 3.54
C GLY A 214 3.75 13.31 3.27
N GLU A 215 3.37 12.44 4.19
CA GLU A 215 3.46 10.98 4.03
C GLU A 215 2.16 10.32 3.59
N GLU A 216 1.04 11.02 3.66
CA GLU A 216 -0.25 10.50 3.18
C GLU A 216 -0.18 10.14 1.70
N LYS A 217 -0.81 9.02 1.36
CA LYS A 217 -0.88 8.50 0.00
C LYS A 217 -2.09 7.60 -0.21
N PHE A 218 -2.52 7.50 -1.45
CA PHE A 218 -3.64 6.69 -1.90
C PHE A 218 -3.15 5.66 -2.91
N VAL A 219 -3.74 4.47 -2.90
CA VAL A 219 -3.45 3.42 -3.88
C VAL A 219 -4.64 3.30 -4.82
N LEU A 220 -4.36 3.35 -6.12
CA LEU A 220 -5.36 3.34 -7.18
C LEU A 220 -5.03 2.26 -8.19
N LEU A 221 -6.04 1.55 -8.69
CA LEU A 221 -5.86 0.60 -9.79
C LEU A 221 -5.87 1.33 -11.14
N GLU A 222 -5.13 0.80 -12.11
CA GLU A 222 -5.17 1.25 -13.50
C GLU A 222 -6.61 1.32 -14.04
N GLY A 223 -6.93 2.38 -14.77
CA GLY A 223 -8.27 2.60 -15.35
C GLY A 223 -9.34 3.03 -14.34
N THR A 224 -9.03 3.16 -13.05
CA THR A 224 -10.00 3.64 -12.05
C THR A 224 -10.40 5.08 -12.38
N ALA A 225 -11.70 5.32 -12.59
CA ALA A 225 -12.25 6.65 -12.65
C ALA A 225 -12.43 7.20 -11.24
N CYS A 226 -11.88 8.39 -11.00
CA CYS A 226 -11.82 9.03 -9.71
C CYS A 226 -12.56 10.36 -9.72
N LEU A 227 -13.21 10.67 -8.60
CA LEU A 227 -13.86 11.94 -8.34
C LEU A 227 -13.29 12.55 -7.05
N LEU A 228 -12.58 13.67 -7.18
CA LEU A 228 -12.13 14.48 -6.07
C LEU A 228 -13.23 15.49 -5.71
N VAL A 229 -13.90 15.25 -4.58
CA VAL A 229 -14.93 16.13 -4.02
C VAL A 229 -14.26 17.19 -3.14
N ARG A 230 -14.67 18.44 -3.34
CA ARG A 230 -14.04 19.62 -2.72
C ARG A 230 -15.13 20.54 -2.17
N PRO A 231 -15.18 20.81 -0.85
CA PRO A 231 -16.23 21.65 -0.29
C PRO A 231 -16.26 23.04 -0.91
N GLY A 232 -17.46 23.53 -1.23
CA GLY A 232 -17.66 24.84 -1.86
C GLY A 232 -17.15 24.97 -3.30
N MET A 233 -16.59 23.91 -3.90
CA MET A 233 -16.03 23.94 -5.25
C MET A 233 -16.61 22.81 -6.12
N ARG A 234 -16.44 22.94 -7.45
CA ARG A 234 -16.79 21.85 -8.37
C ARG A 234 -15.86 20.66 -8.16
N SER A 235 -16.41 19.46 -8.15
CA SER A 235 -15.61 18.23 -8.11
C SER A 235 -14.73 18.10 -9.36
N VAL A 236 -13.60 17.40 -9.22
CA VAL A 236 -12.66 17.13 -10.32
C VAL A 236 -12.73 15.65 -10.65
N HIS A 237 -12.99 15.33 -11.93
CA HIS A 237 -12.97 13.96 -12.44
C HIS A 237 -11.65 13.70 -13.17
N PHE A 238 -11.06 12.52 -12.95
CA PHE A 238 -9.90 12.04 -13.70
C PHE A 238 -9.91 10.52 -13.76
N GLU A 239 -9.20 9.94 -14.73
CA GLU A 239 -9.02 8.48 -14.83
C GLU A 239 -7.55 8.14 -14.65
N VAL A 240 -7.28 7.07 -13.90
CA VAL A 240 -5.92 6.55 -13.71
C VAL A 240 -5.45 5.95 -15.04
N PRO A 241 -4.26 6.30 -15.54
CA PRO A 241 -3.74 5.75 -16.79
C PRO A 241 -3.72 4.22 -16.78
N ILE A 242 -4.00 3.63 -17.94
CA ILE A 242 -3.80 2.20 -18.18
C ILE A 242 -2.47 2.06 -18.90
N ARG A 243 -1.51 1.36 -18.28
CA ARG A 243 -0.25 1.04 -18.96
C ARG A 243 -0.56 -0.01 -20.00
N LEU A 244 -0.05 0.22 -21.22
CA LEU A 244 -0.08 -0.82 -22.24
C LEU A 244 0.53 -2.08 -21.62
N PRO A 245 -0.10 -3.24 -21.83
CA PRO A 245 0.45 -4.48 -21.31
C PRO A 245 1.89 -4.61 -21.79
N LEU A 246 2.84 -4.66 -20.83
CA LEU A 246 4.18 -5.20 -21.06
C LEU A 246 3.94 -6.59 -21.64
N ASP A 247 4.07 -6.74 -22.96
CA ASP A 247 3.75 -7.91 -23.75
C ASP A 247 2.90 -8.94 -22.99
N LEU A 248 1.57 -8.80 -23.05
CA LEU A 248 0.63 -9.85 -22.64
C LEU A 248 0.75 -11.11 -23.54
N ASN A 249 1.90 -11.37 -24.13
CA ASN A 249 2.45 -12.71 -24.30
C ASN A 249 2.96 -13.28 -22.95
N ARG A 250 2.33 -12.92 -21.83
CA ARG A 250 2.07 -13.92 -20.79
C ARG A 250 1.24 -15.00 -21.46
N ASN A 251 1.97 -15.97 -22.01
CA ASN A 251 1.50 -17.27 -22.49
C ASN A 251 0.28 -17.65 -21.65
N LEU A 252 -0.94 -17.45 -22.15
CA LEU A 252 -2.18 -17.82 -21.45
C LEU A 252 -2.30 -19.36 -21.32
N GLY A 253 -1.18 -20.07 -21.51
CA GLY A 253 -1.13 -21.43 -22.00
C GLY A 253 -1.52 -21.50 -23.48
N ASP A 254 -1.72 -22.73 -23.92
CA ASP A 254 -2.38 -23.05 -25.16
C ASP A 254 -3.89 -22.85 -24.97
N VAL A 255 -4.35 -21.61 -25.16
CA VAL A 255 -5.79 -21.29 -25.14
C VAL A 255 -6.19 -20.61 -26.43
N ASP A 256 -7.30 -21.06 -27.00
CA ASP A 256 -7.92 -20.42 -28.14
C ASP A 256 -8.50 -19.06 -27.70
N GLN A 257 -8.01 -17.98 -28.29
CA GLN A 257 -8.53 -16.64 -28.06
C GLN A 257 -9.51 -16.25 -29.16
N ILE A 258 -10.75 -15.95 -28.77
CA ILE A 258 -11.74 -15.36 -29.66
C ILE A 258 -11.73 -13.85 -29.43
N LYS A 259 -11.41 -13.10 -30.49
CA LYS A 259 -11.53 -11.64 -30.50
C LYS A 259 -12.85 -11.29 -31.17
N PHE A 260 -13.66 -10.48 -30.50
CA PHE A 260 -14.82 -9.84 -31.09
C PHE A 260 -14.33 -8.50 -31.65
N ASN A 261 -14.34 -8.39 -32.98
CA ASN A 261 -13.95 -7.17 -33.70
C ASN A 261 -15.11 -6.17 -33.73
#